data_AF-A0A0J0YII7-F1
#
_entry.id   AF-A0A0J0YII7-F1
#
_cell.length_a   1.000
_cell.length_b   1.000
_cell.length_c   1.000
_cell.angle_alpha   90.00
_cell.angle_beta   90.00
_cell.angle_gamma   90.00
#
_symmetry.space_group_name_H-M   'P 1'
#
loop_
_entity.id
_entity.type
_entity.pdbx_description
1 polymer ?
#
loop_
_entity_poly.entity_id
_entity_poly.type
_entity_poly.pdbx_seq_one_letter_code
_entity_poly.pdbx_strand_id
1 'polypeptide(L)'
;MSKYIKYTEEQKQEAVTRICEEISLGNPLTETLNKYGALSVPTFHYWLKKNPEFKEMYTLAQKHREQFFFDEIIRIAYSEEPTTVKKYRNSELYETLVRDNVESRRLKINSLKWCLGKMNPNKYGEKVIVDNETQTAITSIKFIDLNDAATD
;
A
#
# COMPACT_ATOMS: atom_id res chain seq x y z
N MET A 1 6.14 27.54 18.12
CA MET A 1 5.60 28.51 17.15
C MET A 1 6.10 28.11 15.76
N SER A 2 5.23 27.56 14.92
CA SER A 2 5.61 27.15 13.57
C SER A 2 5.93 28.39 12.73
N LYS A 3 7.20 28.52 12.31
CA LYS A 3 7.68 29.59 11.44
C LYS A 3 6.99 29.42 10.09
N TYR A 4 6.29 30.44 9.58
CA TYR A 4 5.69 30.41 8.26
C TYR A 4 6.81 30.24 7.21
N ILE A 5 6.91 29.05 6.62
CA ILE A 5 7.90 28.76 5.58
C ILE A 5 7.30 29.18 4.24
N LYS A 6 7.88 30.21 3.63
CA LYS A 6 7.53 30.63 2.26
C LYS A 6 8.51 29.97 1.29
N TYR A 7 8.02 29.02 0.50
CA TYR A 7 8.82 28.34 -0.52
C TYR A 7 8.87 29.17 -1.81
N THR A 8 10.04 29.20 -2.45
CA THR A 8 10.17 29.65 -3.85
C THR A 8 9.57 28.61 -4.80
N GLU A 9 9.26 28.99 -6.04
CA GLU A 9 8.73 28.02 -7.02
C GLU A 9 9.75 26.90 -7.33
N GLU A 10 11.05 27.23 -7.36
CA GLU A 10 12.14 26.25 -7.54
C GLU A 10 12.20 25.24 -6.38
N GLN A 11 12.06 25.69 -5.14
CA GLN A 11 12.00 24.80 -3.98
C GLN A 11 10.76 23.90 -4.00
N LYS A 12 9.62 24.42 -4.46
CA LYS A 12 8.41 23.60 -4.62
C LYS A 12 8.60 22.52 -5.68
N GLN A 13 9.19 22.89 -6.82
CA GLN A 13 9.51 21.96 -7.89
C GLN A 13 10.41 20.85 -7.37
N GLU A 14 11.52 21.19 -6.72
CA GLU A 14 12.46 20.21 -6.17
C GLU A 14 11.76 19.28 -5.16
N ALA A 15 11.00 19.84 -4.23
CA ALA A 15 10.26 19.06 -3.24
C ALA A 15 9.27 18.10 -3.90
N VAL A 16 8.45 18.58 -4.85
CA VAL A 16 7.47 17.76 -5.56
C VAL A 16 8.16 16.64 -6.34
N THR A 17 9.26 16.93 -7.03
CA THR A 17 10.04 15.91 -7.74
C THR A 17 10.51 14.81 -6.79
N ARG A 18 11.17 15.16 -5.68
CA ARG A 18 11.65 14.19 -4.68
C ARG A 18 10.52 13.39 -4.04
N ILE A 19 9.40 14.03 -3.75
CA ILE A 19 8.23 13.36 -3.20
C ILE A 19 7.69 12.34 -4.22
N CYS A 20 7.54 12.73 -5.49
CA CYS A 20 7.03 11.85 -6.53
C CYS A 20 7.95 10.63 -6.77
N GLU A 21 9.27 10.82 -6.71
CA GLU A 21 10.26 9.73 -6.77
C GLU A 21 10.10 8.71 -5.62
N GLU A 22 9.83 9.18 -4.41
CA GLU A 22 9.68 8.31 -3.25
C GLU A 22 8.31 7.62 -3.23
N ILE A 23 7.27 8.33 -3.67
CA ILE A 23 5.92 7.77 -3.82
C ILE A 23 5.91 6.65 -4.85
N SER A 24 6.60 6.82 -5.99
CA SER A 24 6.67 5.78 -7.02
C SER A 24 7.35 4.49 -6.53
N LEU A 25 8.22 4.60 -5.52
CA LEU A 25 8.88 3.49 -4.82
C LEU A 25 8.07 2.94 -3.64
N GLY A 26 6.78 3.27 -3.53
CA GLY A 26 5.91 2.69 -2.51
C GLY A 26 5.91 3.40 -1.16
N ASN A 27 6.72 4.45 -0.96
CA ASN A 27 6.87 5.07 0.36
C ASN A 27 5.61 5.83 0.83
N PRO A 28 5.26 5.80 2.13
CA PRO A 28 4.07 6.48 2.64
C PRO A 28 4.16 8.01 2.47
N LEU A 29 3.09 8.63 1.94
CA LEU A 29 3.09 10.07 1.67
C LEU A 29 3.44 10.90 2.91
N THR A 30 2.83 10.60 4.05
CA THR A 30 3.08 11.34 5.29
C THR A 30 4.53 11.29 5.74
N GLU A 31 5.19 10.16 5.55
CA GLU A 31 6.61 9.99 5.89
C GLU A 31 7.49 10.75 4.91
N THR A 32 7.25 10.61 3.61
CA THR A 32 7.95 11.33 2.55
C THR A 32 7.83 12.85 2.74
N LEU A 33 6.64 13.37 3.02
CA LEU A 33 6.42 14.81 3.24
C LEU A 33 7.18 15.35 4.47
N ASN A 34 7.34 14.53 5.51
CA ASN A 34 8.14 14.89 6.69
C ASN A 34 9.64 14.89 6.37
N LYS A 35 10.11 13.91 5.59
CA LYS A 35 11.52 13.77 5.18
C LYS A 35 12.03 14.96 4.36
N TYR A 36 11.20 15.50 3.45
CA TYR A 36 11.57 16.62 2.57
C TYR A 36 11.10 18.00 3.05
N GLY A 37 11.00 18.18 4.37
CA GLY A 37 11.04 19.52 4.95
C GLY A 37 9.71 20.29 4.96
N ALA A 38 8.64 19.64 5.43
CA ALA A 38 7.41 20.23 5.97
C ALA A 38 6.35 20.72 4.97
N LEU A 39 5.85 19.77 4.20
CA LEU A 39 4.52 19.85 3.60
C LEU A 39 3.52 19.10 4.49
N SER A 40 2.51 19.79 5.02
CA SER A 40 1.33 19.07 5.48
C SER A 40 0.63 18.44 4.27
N VAL A 41 -0.10 17.33 4.46
CA VAL A 41 -0.93 16.74 3.40
C VAL A 41 -1.82 17.81 2.72
N PRO A 42 -2.51 18.70 3.46
CA PRO A 42 -3.23 19.83 2.87
C PRO A 42 -2.37 20.76 2.02
N THR A 43 -1.18 21.14 2.48
CA THR A 43 -0.28 22.05 1.74
C THR A 43 0.16 21.42 0.41
N PHE A 44 0.51 20.14 0.43
CA PHE A 44 0.93 19.42 -0.77
C PHE A 44 -0.22 19.37 -1.79
N HIS A 45 -1.41 18.97 -1.37
CA HIS A 45 -2.59 18.99 -2.24
C HIS A 45 -2.94 20.39 -2.75
N TYR A 46 -2.70 21.44 -1.96
CA TYR A 46 -2.84 22.81 -2.43
C TYR A 46 -1.87 23.14 -3.58
N TRP A 47 -0.61 22.69 -3.51
CA TRP A 47 0.35 22.86 -4.61
C TRP A 47 -0.09 22.09 -5.86
N LEU A 48 -0.52 20.83 -5.71
CA LEU A 48 -1.06 20.05 -6.82
C LEU A 48 -2.29 20.71 -7.48
N LYS A 49 -3.15 21.36 -6.68
CA LYS A 49 -4.32 22.08 -7.19
C LYS A 49 -3.94 23.35 -7.97
N LYS A 50 -2.83 24.01 -7.58
CA LYS A 50 -2.39 25.27 -8.18
C LYS A 50 -1.49 25.09 -9.41
N ASN A 51 -0.78 23.96 -9.50
CA ASN A 51 0.10 23.66 -10.63
C ASN A 51 -0.32 22.33 -11.30
N PRO A 52 -0.91 22.38 -12.51
CA PRO A 52 -1.27 21.18 -13.28
C PRO A 52 -0.11 20.21 -13.54
N GLU A 53 1.12 20.71 -13.76
CA GLU A 53 2.29 19.86 -13.98
C GLU A 53 2.64 19.05 -12.73
N PHE A 54 2.51 19.65 -11.53
CA PHE A 54 2.70 18.92 -10.28
C PHE A 54 1.68 17.81 -10.10
N LYS A 55 0.42 18.10 -10.47
CA LYS A 55 -0.65 17.10 -10.44
C LYS A 55 -0.36 15.95 -11.39
N GLU A 56 0.15 16.24 -12.59
CA GLU A 56 0.52 15.22 -13.58
C GLU A 56 1.68 14.35 -13.09
N MET A 57 2.75 14.95 -12.57
CA MET A 57 3.88 14.23 -11.97
C MET A 57 3.41 13.31 -10.83
N TYR A 58 2.56 13.82 -9.94
CA TYR A 58 2.04 13.02 -8.83
C TYR A 58 1.12 11.88 -9.32
N THR A 59 0.33 12.12 -10.37
CA THR A 59 -0.51 11.09 -10.98
C THR A 59 0.34 9.98 -11.60
N LEU A 60 1.42 10.34 -12.29
CA LEU A 60 2.40 9.38 -12.83
C LEU A 60 3.10 8.59 -11.72
N ALA A 61 3.50 9.27 -10.64
CA ALA A 61 4.09 8.61 -9.47
C ALA A 61 3.15 7.58 -8.85
N GLN A 62 1.84 7.88 -8.75
CA GLN A 62 0.84 6.92 -8.26
C GLN A 62 0.70 5.70 -9.20
N LYS A 63 0.74 5.89 -10.52
CA LYS A 63 0.75 4.77 -11.47
C LYS A 63 1.98 3.87 -11.31
N HIS A 64 3.16 4.47 -11.11
CA HIS A 64 4.38 3.70 -10.84
C HIS A 64 4.31 2.99 -9.49
N ARG A 65 3.72 3.64 -8.47
CA ARG A 65 3.48 3.04 -7.17
C ARG A 65 2.59 1.81 -7.24
N GLU A 66 1.56 1.83 -8.09
CA GLU A 66 0.72 0.65 -8.35
C GLU A 66 1.56 -0.51 -8.90
N GLN A 67 2.45 -0.24 -9.85
CA GLN A 67 3.34 -1.25 -10.41
C GLN A 67 4.31 -1.78 -9.34
N PHE A 68 4.93 -0.87 -8.57
CA PHE A 68 5.83 -1.23 -7.48
C PHE A 68 5.15 -2.14 -6.44
N PHE A 69 3.93 -1.80 -6.00
CA PHE A 69 3.18 -2.63 -5.07
C PHE A 69 2.78 -3.98 -5.64
N PHE A 70 2.51 -4.07 -6.94
CA PHE A 70 2.28 -5.33 -7.61
C PHE A 70 3.52 -6.22 -7.59
N ASP A 71 4.69 -5.67 -7.93
CA ASP A 71 5.95 -6.40 -7.93
C ASP A 71 6.36 -6.80 -6.50
N GLU A 72 6.10 -5.95 -5.51
CA GLU A 72 6.32 -6.25 -4.09
C GLU A 72 5.48 -7.44 -3.59
N ILE A 73 4.24 -7.61 -4.06
CA ILE A 73 3.43 -8.79 -3.72
C ILE A 73 4.16 -10.06 -4.14
N ILE A 74 4.73 -10.09 -5.37
CA ILE A 74 5.47 -11.23 -5.89
C ILE A 74 6.74 -11.44 -5.07
N ARG A 75 7.53 -10.38 -4.84
CA ARG A 75 8.75 -10.44 -4.04
C ARG A 75 8.48 -11.00 -2.65
N ILE A 76 7.44 -10.51 -1.97
CA ILE A 76 7.04 -10.99 -0.65
C ILE A 76 6.62 -12.44 -0.73
N ALA A 77 5.77 -12.84 -1.69
CA ALA A 77 5.29 -14.22 -1.80
C ALA A 77 6.43 -15.24 -1.88
N TYR A 78 7.52 -14.92 -2.57
CA TYR A 78 8.70 -15.76 -2.73
C TYR A 78 9.84 -15.46 -1.74
N SER A 79 9.64 -14.58 -0.75
CA SER A 79 10.71 -14.23 0.20
C SER A 79 10.90 -15.32 1.25
N GLU A 80 12.09 -15.91 1.29
CA GLU A 80 12.52 -16.87 2.32
C GLU A 80 13.12 -16.13 3.54
N GLU A 81 12.30 -15.34 4.23
CA GLU A 81 12.70 -14.62 5.46
C GLU A 81 12.18 -15.34 6.72
N PRO A 82 12.91 -16.34 7.26
CA PRO A 82 12.49 -17.01 8.46
C PRO A 82 12.56 -16.07 9.67
N THR A 83 11.64 -16.25 10.60
CA THR A 83 11.58 -15.49 11.85
C THR A 83 11.96 -16.36 13.03
N THR A 84 12.85 -15.81 13.87
CA THR A 84 13.30 -16.43 15.10
C THR A 84 12.35 -16.08 16.24
N VAL A 85 11.67 -17.08 16.79
CA VAL A 85 10.80 -16.95 17.95
C VAL A 85 11.51 -17.49 19.18
N LYS A 86 11.78 -16.61 20.13
CA LYS A 86 12.37 -16.94 21.43
C LYS A 86 11.26 -17.17 22.46
N LYS A 87 11.28 -18.31 23.17
CA LYS A 87 10.35 -18.58 24.26
C LYS A 87 11.04 -18.51 25.61
N TYR A 88 10.39 -17.83 26.55
CA TYR A 88 10.89 -17.59 27.89
C TYR A 88 10.00 -18.28 28.92
N ARG A 89 10.60 -18.86 29.96
CA ARG A 89 9.93 -19.43 31.13
C ARG A 89 10.62 -18.87 32.35
N ASN A 90 9.87 -18.27 33.28
CA ASN A 90 10.43 -17.60 34.45
C ASN A 90 11.55 -16.59 34.11
N SER A 91 11.38 -15.84 33.00
CA SER A 91 12.38 -14.90 32.47
C SER A 91 13.69 -15.51 31.95
N GLU A 92 13.80 -16.84 31.90
CA GLU A 92 14.92 -17.55 31.27
C GLU A 92 14.53 -18.04 29.87
N LEU A 93 15.43 -17.84 28.90
CA LEU A 93 15.27 -18.36 27.54
C LEU A 93 15.43 -19.88 27.56
N TYR A 94 14.38 -20.63 27.21
CA TYR A 94 14.45 -22.10 27.19
C TYR A 94 14.37 -22.68 25.78
N GLU A 95 13.90 -21.91 24.78
CA GLU A 95 13.77 -22.40 23.41
C GLU A 95 13.90 -21.26 22.40
N THR A 96 14.60 -21.53 21.29
CA THR A 96 14.63 -20.66 20.11
C THR A 96 14.20 -21.48 18.90
N LEU A 97 13.08 -21.08 18.28
CA LEU A 97 12.53 -21.73 17.09
C LEU A 97 12.71 -20.82 15.89
N VAL A 98 13.34 -21.32 14.84
CA VAL A 98 13.35 -20.68 13.53
C VAL A 98 12.16 -21.23 12.75
N ARG A 99 11.20 -20.37 12.42
CA ARG A 99 10.03 -20.74 11.63
C ARG A 99 9.93 -19.85 10.41
N ASP A 100 9.35 -20.39 9.34
CA ASP A 100 8.97 -19.56 8.22
C ASP A 100 7.86 -18.57 8.63
N ASN A 101 7.93 -17.33 8.14
CA ASN A 101 7.01 -16.26 8.54
C ASN A 101 5.86 -16.07 7.55
N VAL A 102 5.14 -17.17 7.30
CA VAL A 102 4.01 -17.23 6.36
C VAL A 102 2.93 -16.20 6.73
N GLU A 103 2.61 -16.06 8.02
CA GLU A 103 1.56 -15.14 8.49
C GLU A 103 1.91 -13.66 8.23
N SER A 104 3.16 -13.26 8.46
CA SER A 104 3.61 -11.90 8.13
C SER A 104 3.56 -11.64 6.64
N ARG A 105 4.00 -12.61 5.81
CA ARG A 105 3.88 -12.49 4.35
C ARG A 105 2.42 -12.35 3.92
N ARG A 106 1.54 -13.19 4.45
CA ARG A 106 0.10 -13.15 4.17
C ARG A 106 -0.50 -11.79 4.54
N LEU A 107 -0.16 -11.26 5.71
CA LEU A 107 -0.60 -9.93 6.14
C LEU A 107 -0.14 -8.84 5.16
N LYS A 108 1.15 -8.82 4.80
CA LYS A 108 1.71 -7.84 3.86
C LYS A 108 1.04 -7.92 2.48
N ILE A 109 0.90 -9.12 1.93
CA ILE A 109 0.24 -9.36 0.64
C ILE A 109 -1.21 -8.87 0.68
N ASN A 110 -1.95 -9.18 1.75
CA ASN A 110 -3.34 -8.74 1.90
C ASN A 110 -3.45 -7.20 2.00
N SER A 111 -2.56 -6.55 2.75
CA SER A 111 -2.51 -5.08 2.83
C SER A 111 -2.24 -4.45 1.47
N LEU A 112 -1.30 -5.00 0.68
CA LEU A 112 -0.99 -4.51 -0.66
C LEU A 112 -2.14 -4.75 -1.65
N LYS A 113 -2.78 -5.93 -1.63
CA LYS A 113 -3.98 -6.21 -2.43
C LYS A 113 -5.10 -5.22 -2.15
N TRP A 114 -5.39 -4.97 -0.87
CA TRP A 114 -6.40 -3.99 -0.47
C TRP A 114 -6.05 -2.58 -0.97
N CYS A 115 -4.79 -2.17 -0.82
CA CYS A 115 -4.31 -0.88 -1.29
C CYS A 115 -4.47 -0.74 -2.82
N LEU A 116 -4.00 -1.71 -3.60
CA LEU A 116 -4.11 -1.74 -5.05
C LEU A 116 -5.57 -1.69 -5.52
N GLY A 117 -6.47 -2.43 -4.87
CA GLY A 117 -7.90 -2.41 -5.16
C GLY A 117 -8.56 -1.05 -4.92
N LYS A 118 -8.01 -0.22 -4.02
CA LYS A 118 -8.46 1.17 -3.79
C LYS A 118 -7.79 2.18 -4.71
N MET A 119 -6.53 1.95 -5.09
CA MET A 119 -5.79 2.82 -6.01
C MET A 119 -6.32 2.72 -7.44
N ASN A 120 -6.53 1.50 -7.93
CA ASN A 120 -7.00 1.25 -9.28
C ASN A 120 -8.04 0.11 -9.31
N PRO A 121 -9.30 0.41 -8.93
CA PRO A 121 -10.37 -0.58 -8.85
C PRO A 121 -10.65 -1.29 -10.18
N ASN A 122 -10.45 -0.60 -11.31
CA ASN A 122 -10.69 -1.20 -12.62
C ASN A 122 -9.68 -2.31 -12.97
N LYS A 123 -8.42 -2.16 -12.54
CA LYS A 123 -7.34 -3.11 -12.83
C LYS A 123 -7.23 -4.20 -11.76
N TYR A 124 -7.32 -3.85 -10.48
CA TYR A 124 -7.05 -4.74 -9.35
C TYR A 124 -8.25 -4.98 -8.43
N GLY A 125 -9.39 -4.37 -8.72
CA GLY A 125 -10.63 -4.60 -7.98
C GLY A 125 -11.20 -5.98 -8.26
N GLU A 126 -11.94 -6.49 -7.29
CA GLU A 126 -12.65 -7.75 -7.40
C GLU A 126 -13.81 -7.59 -8.41
N LYS A 127 -13.81 -8.45 -9.44
CA LYS A 127 -14.86 -8.44 -10.46
C LYS A 127 -15.98 -9.37 -10.02
N VAL A 128 -17.12 -8.80 -9.66
CA VAL A 128 -18.34 -9.56 -9.40
C VAL A 128 -19.13 -9.62 -10.69
N ILE A 129 -19.27 -10.82 -11.26
CA ILE A 129 -20.19 -11.09 -12.37
C ILE A 129 -21.50 -11.56 -11.74
N VAL A 130 -22.55 -10.76 -11.85
CA VAL A 130 -23.90 -11.15 -11.44
C VAL A 130 -24.60 -11.70 -12.67
N ASP A 131 -24.85 -13.00 -12.68
CA ASP A 131 -25.68 -13.60 -13.71
C ASP A 131 -27.16 -13.37 -13.38
N ASN A 132 -27.90 -12.85 -14.35
CA ASN A 132 -29.29 -12.38 -14.17
C ASN A 132 -30.31 -13.44 -14.58
N GLU A 133 -29.98 -14.73 -14.43
CA GLU A 133 -30.88 -15.81 -14.83
C GLU A 133 -32.14 -15.95 -13.95
N THR A 134 -32.25 -15.21 -12.86
CA THR A 134 -33.44 -15.27 -12.00
C THR A 134 -33.94 -13.88 -11.60
N GLN A 135 -35.22 -13.58 -11.89
CA GLN A 135 -35.98 -12.40 -11.42
C GLN A 135 -36.22 -12.41 -9.88
N THR A 136 -35.26 -12.89 -9.10
CA THR A 136 -35.33 -12.91 -7.63
C THR A 136 -34.42 -11.84 -7.06
N ALA A 137 -34.95 -11.07 -6.12
CA ALA A 137 -34.17 -10.09 -5.37
C ALA A 137 -32.99 -10.78 -4.66
N ILE A 138 -31.80 -10.17 -4.73
CA ILE A 138 -30.61 -10.68 -4.06
C ILE A 138 -30.84 -10.62 -2.55
N THR A 139 -31.10 -11.77 -1.92
CA THR A 139 -31.38 -11.90 -0.48
C THR A 139 -30.12 -12.07 0.36
N SER A 140 -29.01 -12.52 -0.24
CA SER A 140 -27.73 -12.63 0.45
C SER A 140 -26.58 -12.84 -0.55
N ILE A 141 -25.42 -12.27 -0.25
CA ILE A 141 -24.16 -12.55 -0.93
C ILE A 141 -23.33 -13.45 -0.01
N LYS A 142 -22.98 -14.66 -0.48
CA LYS A 142 -22.01 -15.52 0.19
C LYS A 142 -20.72 -15.51 -0.62
N PHE A 143 -19.62 -15.13 0.03
CA PHE A 143 -18.28 -15.32 -0.53
C PHE A 143 -17.92 -16.80 -0.32
N ILE A 144 -17.68 -17.53 -1.40
CA ILE A 144 -17.19 -18.90 -1.34
C ILE A 144 -15.66 -18.82 -1.35
N ASP A 145 -15.03 -19.21 -0.24
CA ASP A 145 -13.60 -19.46 -0.24
C ASP A 145 -13.33 -20.77 -1.00
N LEU A 146 -12.67 -20.68 -2.15
CA LEU A 146 -12.31 -21.82 -3.00
C LEU A 146 -11.38 -22.85 -2.32
N ASN A 147 -10.88 -22.55 -1.12
CA ASN A 147 -10.01 -23.43 -0.35
C ASN A 147 -10.78 -24.47 0.50
N ASP A 148 -12.09 -24.32 0.69
CA ASP A 148 -12.91 -25.29 1.45
C ASP A 148 -13.29 -26.53 0.60
N ALA A 149 -12.96 -26.55 -0.69
CA ALA A 149 -13.23 -27.66 -1.59
C ALA A 149 -12.11 -28.73 -1.62
N ALA A 150 -11.06 -28.59 -0.81
CA ALA A 150 -9.90 -29.49 -0.81
C ALA A 150 -9.80 -30.42 0.42
N THR A 151 -10.90 -30.60 1.17
CA THR A 151 -11.00 -31.64 2.20
C THR A 151 -12.24 -32.48 1.97
N ASP A 152 -12.13 -33.47 1.09
CA ASP A 152 -12.88 -34.73 1.09
C ASP A 152 -12.01 -35.81 0.42
#